data_AF-A0A6M7WQC7-F1
#
_entry.id   AF-A0A6M7WQC7-F1
#
_cell.length_a   1.000
_cell.length_b   1.000
_cell.length_c   1.000
_cell.angle_alpha   90.00
_cell.angle_beta   90.00
_cell.angle_gamma   90.00
#
_symmetry.space_group_name_H-M   'P 1'
#
loop_
_entity.id
_entity.type
_entity.pdbx_description
1 polymer ?
#
loop_
_entity_poly.entity_id
_entity_poly.type
_entity_poly.pdbx_seq_one_letter_code
_entity_poly.pdbx_strand_id
1 'polypeptide(L)'
;MATARAEAKHNPAQDLEAISHKRLAFTERGKDILAARLELEHQGIRPEERSNWGPDPRDLAASMLDGSALPAARSPTPGEELFQLLVEQQAVTIALDELAERENQARRIAAAEALRETADEWRRLVRRRAMAVIELRQANQEAATFRERLRRIGGNNPNLIADATSGPLFGPPVVGDGAYTFLESCVSAGIISKKEITNAA
;
A
#
# COMPACT_ATOMS: atom_id res chain seq x y z
N MET A 1 24.99 -15.55 29.08
CA MET A 1 23.68 -16.04 28.62
C MET A 1 22.85 -14.82 28.25
N ALA A 2 22.73 -14.52 26.95
CA ALA A 2 21.92 -13.41 26.47
C ALA A 2 20.46 -13.86 26.42
N THR A 3 19.61 -13.21 27.21
CA THR A 3 18.16 -13.41 27.17
C THR A 3 17.62 -12.76 25.89
N ALA A 4 17.30 -13.59 24.91
CA ALA A 4 16.49 -13.16 23.78
C ALA A 4 15.12 -12.70 24.33
N ARG A 5 14.94 -11.37 24.39
CA ARG A 5 13.67 -10.75 24.72
C ARG A 5 12.68 -11.23 23.67
N ALA A 6 11.67 -11.99 24.07
CA ALA A 6 10.59 -12.37 23.18
C ALA A 6 9.91 -11.08 22.71
N GLU A 7 10.20 -10.65 21.48
CA GLU A 7 9.43 -9.63 20.80
C GLU A 7 8.00 -10.18 20.70
N ALA A 8 7.10 -9.62 21.51
CA ALA A 8 5.69 -9.89 21.37
C ALA A 8 5.33 -9.55 19.92
N LYS A 9 4.80 -10.52 19.17
CA LYS A 9 4.24 -10.26 17.83
C LYS A 9 3.08 -9.30 18.00
N HIS A 10 3.34 -8.01 17.83
CA HIS A 10 2.30 -6.99 17.83
C HIS A 10 1.46 -7.16 16.57
N ASN A 11 0.16 -6.89 16.68
CA ASN A 11 -0.72 -6.85 15.52
C ASN A 11 -0.28 -5.66 14.65
N PRO A 12 -0.06 -5.82 13.33
CA PRO A 12 0.33 -4.72 12.45
C PRO A 12 -0.58 -3.49 12.56
N ALA A 13 -1.88 -3.68 12.87
CA ALA A 13 -2.80 -2.57 13.11
C ALA A 13 -2.45 -1.76 14.37
N GLN A 14 -2.03 -2.42 15.45
CA GLN A 14 -1.58 -1.79 16.69
C GLN A 14 -0.24 -1.07 16.50
N ASP A 15 0.66 -1.64 15.70
CA ASP A 15 1.94 -1.00 15.36
C ASP A 15 1.73 0.28 14.54
N LEU A 16 0.82 0.26 13.57
CA LEU A 16 0.47 1.44 12.77
C LEU A 16 -0.18 2.54 13.63
N GLU A 17 -1.04 2.18 14.57
CA GLU A 17 -1.66 3.12 15.51
C GLU A 17 -0.62 3.76 16.43
N ALA A 18 0.29 2.96 16.99
CA ALA A 18 1.39 3.45 17.82
C ALA A 18 2.35 4.38 17.05
N ILE A 19 2.69 4.04 15.80
CA ILE A 19 3.50 4.89 14.92
C ILE A 19 2.77 6.22 14.63
N SER A 20 1.47 6.17 14.35
CA SER A 20 0.65 7.36 14.09
C SER A 20 0.63 8.31 15.31
N HIS A 21 0.44 7.77 16.52
CA HIS A 21 0.48 8.55 17.75
C HIS A 21 1.86 9.19 17.99
N LYS A 22 2.95 8.44 17.81
CA LYS A 22 4.31 8.99 17.92
C LYS A 22 4.58 10.10 16.90
N ARG A 23 4.13 9.93 15.66
CA ARG A 23 4.28 10.92 14.59
C ARG A 23 3.55 12.24 14.92
N LEU A 24 2.33 12.15 15.45
CA LEU A 24 1.58 13.32 15.92
C LEU A 24 2.32 14.02 17.06
N ALA A 25 2.80 13.27 18.05
CA ALA A 25 3.55 13.83 19.18
C ALA A 25 4.83 14.57 18.72
N PHE A 26 5.60 14.01 17.79
CA PHE A 26 6.79 14.68 17.25
C PHE A 26 6.44 15.87 16.35
N THR A 27 5.31 15.83 15.65
CA THR A 27 4.84 16.98 14.86
C THR A 27 4.48 18.15 15.75
N GLU A 28 3.75 17.92 16.85
CA GLU A 28 3.44 18.96 17.84
C GLU A 28 4.71 19.47 18.53
N ARG A 29 5.60 18.57 18.95
CA ARG A 29 6.89 18.98 19.53
C ARG A 29 7.74 19.82 18.57
N GLY A 30 7.72 19.49 17.28
CA GLY A 30 8.40 20.28 16.24
C GLY A 30 7.84 21.71 16.12
N LYS A 31 6.53 21.91 16.31
CA LYS A 31 5.91 23.24 16.35
C LYS A 31 6.35 24.02 17.59
N ASP A 32 6.38 23.36 18.75
CA ASP A 32 6.81 23.98 20.01
C ASP A 32 8.28 24.43 19.94
N ILE A 33 9.16 23.58 19.39
CA ILE A 33 10.58 23.92 19.17
C ILE A 33 10.72 25.11 18.23
N LEU A 34 9.94 25.13 17.13
CA LEU A 34 9.96 26.24 16.18
C LEU A 34 9.51 27.55 16.83
N ALA A 35 8.46 27.52 17.65
CA ALA A 35 7.97 28.69 18.37
C ALA A 35 9.03 29.23 19.35
N ALA A 36 9.62 28.36 20.17
CA ALA A 36 10.68 28.73 21.13
C ALA A 36 11.92 29.29 20.42
N ARG A 37 12.31 28.69 19.28
CA ARG A 37 13.41 29.18 18.45
C ARG A 37 13.15 30.59 17.92
N LEU A 38 11.97 30.84 17.37
CA LEU A 38 11.60 32.15 16.84
C LEU A 38 11.59 33.23 17.93
N GLU A 39 11.21 32.89 19.16
CA GLU A 39 11.24 33.79 20.29
C GLU A 39 12.68 34.21 20.67
N LEU A 40 13.61 33.26 20.74
CA LEU A 40 15.03 33.54 20.99
C LEU A 40 15.70 34.31 19.85
N GLU A 41 15.38 33.98 18.59
CA GLU A 41 15.87 34.72 17.42
C GLU A 41 15.35 36.17 17.40
N HIS A 42 14.09 36.40 17.81
CA HIS A 42 13.51 37.74 17.91
C HIS A 42 14.17 38.60 19.00
N GLN A 43 14.68 37.96 20.06
CA GLN A 43 15.47 38.61 21.10
C GLN A 43 16.91 38.96 20.65
N GLY A 44 17.29 38.63 19.40
CA GLY A 44 18.60 38.90 18.84
C GLY A 44 19.69 37.94 19.31
N ILE A 45 19.32 36.83 19.95
CA ILE A 45 20.24 35.81 20.42
C ILE A 45 20.77 35.02 19.21
N ARG A 46 22.08 34.78 19.19
CA ARG A 46 22.73 33.93 18.20
C ARG A 46 23.09 32.58 18.83
N PRO A 47 23.00 31.47 18.09
CA PRO A 47 23.38 30.17 18.62
C PRO A 47 24.88 30.18 18.92
N GLU A 48 25.25 29.65 20.08
CA GLU A 48 26.66 29.41 20.40
C GLU A 48 27.20 28.28 19.49
N GLU A 49 28.43 28.44 18.98
CA GLU A 49 29.10 27.37 18.23
C GLU A 49 29.23 26.12 19.09
N ARG A 50 29.06 24.94 18.47
CA ARG A 50 29.10 23.59 19.08
C ARG A 50 29.84 23.61 20.41
N SER A 51 29.08 23.79 21.48
CA SER A 51 29.55 23.48 22.81
C SER A 51 29.92 21.99 22.77
N ASN A 52 31.05 21.58 23.36
CA ASN A 52 31.37 20.16 23.59
C ASN A 52 30.34 19.45 24.49
N TRP A 53 29.23 20.12 24.80
CA TRP A 53 28.11 19.71 25.61
C TRP A 53 26.85 19.62 24.74
N GLY A 54 26.52 18.41 24.30
CA GLY A 54 25.25 18.11 23.63
C GLY A 54 25.31 16.77 22.90
N PRO A 55 24.24 15.96 22.91
CA PRO A 55 24.16 14.73 22.12
C PRO A 55 24.14 15.06 20.62
N ASP A 56 24.65 14.15 19.79
CA ASP A 56 24.45 14.23 18.33
C ASP A 56 22.94 14.17 18.03
N PRO A 57 22.42 14.94 17.05
CA PRO A 57 21.05 14.81 16.58
C PRO A 57 20.57 13.37 16.34
N ARG A 58 21.46 12.47 15.88
CA ARG A 58 21.13 11.05 15.68
C ARG A 58 20.93 10.29 16.99
N ASP A 59 21.78 10.51 17.98
CA ASP A 59 21.68 9.87 19.30
C ASP A 59 20.43 10.38 20.04
N LEU A 60 20.14 11.68 19.89
CA LEU A 60 18.91 12.27 20.41
C LEU A 60 17.68 11.67 19.74
N ALA A 61 17.65 11.55 18.41
CA ALA A 61 16.54 10.91 17.68
C ALA A 61 16.31 9.46 18.13
N ALA A 62 17.37 8.66 18.28
CA ALA A 62 17.26 7.29 18.79
C ALA A 62 16.68 7.25 20.20
N SER A 63 17.13 8.13 21.09
CA SER A 63 16.59 8.22 22.46
C SER A 63 15.11 8.59 22.51
N MET A 64 14.67 9.49 21.61
CA MET A 64 13.27 9.89 21.48
C MET A 64 12.38 8.73 20.98
N LEU A 65 12.89 7.90 20.08
CA LEU A 65 12.18 6.74 19.54
C LEU A 65 12.04 5.61 20.58
N ASP A 66 13.09 5.38 21.35
CA ASP A 66 13.19 4.31 22.35
C ASP A 66 12.61 4.70 23.72
N GLY A 67 12.39 6.01 23.95
CA GLY A 67 11.89 6.56 25.21
C GLY A 67 12.95 6.60 26.32
N SER A 68 14.24 6.59 25.97
CA SER A 68 15.32 6.71 26.94
C SER A 68 15.58 8.19 27.28
N ALA A 69 15.70 8.49 28.57
CA ALA A 69 16.00 9.85 29.02
C ALA A 69 17.49 10.14 28.86
N LEU A 70 17.83 11.23 28.20
CA LEU A 70 19.19 11.76 28.19
C LEU A 70 19.48 12.46 29.52
N PRO A 71 20.73 12.38 30.03
CA PRO A 71 21.09 13.01 31.28
C PRO A 71 20.91 14.54 31.21
N ALA A 72 20.26 15.10 32.23
CA ALA A 72 19.99 16.53 32.30
C ALA A 72 21.29 17.33 32.32
N ALA A 73 21.50 18.16 31.30
CA ALA A 73 22.55 19.17 31.32
C ALA A 73 22.19 20.29 32.30
N ARG A 74 23.21 20.99 32.80
CA ARG A 74 23.09 22.26 33.53
C ARG A 74 22.12 23.23 32.82
N SER A 75 21.54 24.19 33.54
CA SER A 75 20.77 25.27 32.92
C SER A 75 21.60 25.93 31.81
N PRO A 76 21.19 25.84 30.54
CA PRO A 76 21.97 26.35 29.42
C PRO A 76 21.99 27.87 29.42
N THR A 77 23.02 28.47 28.81
CA THR A 77 22.94 29.88 28.41
C THR A 77 21.88 30.04 27.30
N PRO A 78 21.35 31.25 27.06
CA PRO A 78 20.37 31.46 25.99
C PRO A 78 20.89 31.07 24.59
N GLY A 79 22.21 31.17 24.36
CA GLY A 79 22.86 30.73 23.12
C GLY A 79 23.04 29.20 23.02
N GLU A 80 23.32 28.52 24.14
CA GLU A 80 23.32 27.06 24.24
C GLU A 80 21.89 26.48 24.07
N GLU A 81 20.88 27.18 24.60
CA GLU A 81 19.46 26.81 24.46
C GLU A 81 19.03 26.85 22.99
N LEU A 82 19.36 27.92 22.27
CA LEU A 82 19.09 28.02 20.83
C LEU A 82 19.80 26.92 20.03
N PHE A 83 21.05 26.58 20.39
CA PHE A 83 21.77 25.46 19.78
C PHE A 83 21.10 24.10 20.06
N GLN A 84 20.64 23.86 21.30
CA GLN A 84 19.92 22.64 21.66
C GLN A 84 18.60 22.50 20.90
N LEU A 85 17.85 23.59 20.73
CA LEU A 85 16.62 23.60 19.93
C LEU A 85 16.88 23.25 18.46
N LEU A 86 17.99 23.71 17.88
CA LEU A 86 18.39 23.33 16.52
C LEU A 86 18.73 21.84 16.40
N VAL A 87 19.46 21.30 17.39
CA VAL A 87 19.78 19.87 17.47
C VAL A 87 18.51 19.03 17.64
N GLU A 88 17.58 19.47 18.49
CA GLU A 88 16.31 18.80 18.71
C GLU A 88 15.40 18.86 17.47
N GLN A 89 15.37 19.98 16.75
CA GLN A 89 14.63 20.09 15.48
C GLN A 89 15.17 19.10 14.44
N GLN A 90 16.49 18.93 14.37
CA GLN A 90 17.10 17.97 13.46
C GLN A 90 16.84 16.53 13.91
N ALA A 91 16.87 16.25 15.20
CA ALA A 91 16.51 14.95 15.77
C ALA A 91 15.05 14.57 15.50
N VAL A 92 14.10 15.51 15.66
CA VAL A 92 12.69 15.33 15.30
C VAL A 92 12.54 14.98 13.83
N THR A 93 13.27 15.66 12.94
CA THR A 93 13.23 15.36 11.50
C THR A 93 13.68 13.93 11.21
N ILE A 94 14.81 13.52 11.78
CA ILE A 94 15.35 12.16 11.63
C ILE A 94 14.35 11.11 12.18
N ALA A 95 13.77 11.38 13.35
CA ALA A 95 12.79 10.48 13.97
C ALA A 95 11.51 10.35 13.13
N LEU A 96 11.04 11.42 12.49
CA LEU A 96 9.89 11.39 11.60
C LEU A 96 10.15 10.57 10.33
N ASP A 97 11.34 10.71 9.73
CA ASP A 97 11.75 9.92 8.57
C ASP A 97 11.81 8.42 8.92
N GLU A 98 12.41 8.08 10.06
CA GLU A 98 12.51 6.70 10.53
C GLU A 98 11.14 6.10 10.84
N LEU A 99 10.22 6.87 11.44
CA LEU A 99 8.84 6.43 11.64
C LEU A 99 8.11 6.18 10.31
N ALA A 100 8.35 6.99 9.27
CA ALA A 100 7.76 6.79 7.95
C ALA A 100 8.26 5.50 7.28
N GLU A 101 9.54 5.16 7.43
CA GLU A 101 10.09 3.89 6.96
C GLU A 101 9.47 2.69 7.70
N ARG A 102 9.39 2.77 9.05
CA ARG A 102 8.75 1.73 9.88
C ARG A 102 7.28 1.54 9.51
N GLU A 103 6.54 2.63 9.25
CA GLU A 103 5.15 2.59 8.80
C GLU A 103 5.02 1.84 7.47
N ASN A 104 5.86 2.17 6.49
CA ASN A 104 5.87 1.51 5.19
C ASN A 104 6.18 0.02 5.30
N GLN A 105 7.11 -0.36 6.17
CA GLN A 105 7.41 -1.77 6.44
C GLN A 105 6.21 -2.50 7.07
N ALA A 106 5.58 -1.91 8.09
CA ALA A 106 4.40 -2.46 8.74
C ALA A 106 3.24 -2.65 7.75
N ARG A 107 2.99 -1.65 6.88
CA ARG A 107 1.98 -1.74 5.81
C ARG A 107 2.25 -2.90 4.84
N ARG A 108 3.51 -3.09 4.44
CA ARG A 108 3.89 -4.20 3.54
C ARG A 108 3.66 -5.56 4.19
N ILE A 109 3.97 -5.71 5.47
CA ILE A 109 3.73 -6.94 6.24
C ILE A 109 2.23 -7.20 6.34
N ALA A 110 1.43 -6.21 6.76
CA ALA A 110 -0.02 -6.32 6.87
C ALA A 110 -0.67 -6.70 5.52
N ALA A 111 -0.24 -6.08 4.42
CA ALA A 111 -0.73 -6.40 3.08
C ALA A 111 -0.37 -7.84 2.67
N ALA A 112 0.85 -8.30 3.00
CA ALA A 112 1.27 -9.67 2.71
C ALA A 112 0.47 -10.71 3.53
N GLU A 113 0.15 -10.41 4.79
CA GLU A 113 -0.68 -11.27 5.63
C GLU A 113 -2.12 -11.33 5.13
N ALA A 114 -2.74 -10.18 4.85
CA ALA A 114 -4.08 -10.12 4.28
C ALA A 114 -4.18 -10.87 2.94
N LEU A 115 -3.16 -10.75 2.08
CA LEU A 115 -3.09 -11.50 0.83
C LEU A 115 -2.96 -13.00 1.07
N ARG A 116 -2.20 -13.46 2.07
CA ARG A 116 -2.10 -14.89 2.39
C ARG A 116 -3.41 -15.47 2.88
N GLU A 117 -4.12 -14.73 3.74
CA GLU A 117 -5.42 -15.17 4.29
C GLU A 117 -6.51 -15.21 3.22
N THR A 118 -6.48 -14.26 2.27
CA THR A 118 -7.51 -14.12 1.24
C THR A 118 -7.14 -14.76 -0.11
N ALA A 119 -5.91 -15.26 -0.27
CA ALA A 119 -5.38 -15.77 -1.55
C ALA A 119 -6.28 -16.86 -2.16
N ASP A 120 -6.72 -17.82 -1.35
CA ASP A 120 -7.51 -18.95 -1.86
C ASP A 120 -8.95 -18.54 -2.16
N GLU A 121 -9.51 -17.61 -1.40
CA GLU A 121 -10.81 -17.01 -1.73
C GLU A 121 -10.74 -16.25 -3.06
N TRP A 122 -9.72 -15.41 -3.23
CA TRP A 122 -9.50 -14.68 -4.47
C TRP A 122 -9.31 -15.63 -5.66
N ARG A 123 -8.49 -16.67 -5.53
CA ARG A 123 -8.31 -17.70 -6.56
C ARG A 123 -9.63 -18.34 -6.96
N ARG A 124 -10.49 -18.70 -6.00
CA ARG A 124 -11.82 -19.27 -6.27
C ARG A 124 -12.72 -18.29 -7.04
N LEU A 125 -12.73 -17.02 -6.64
CA LEU A 125 -13.50 -15.97 -7.32
C LEU A 125 -13.02 -15.75 -8.75
N VAL A 126 -11.71 -15.66 -8.97
CA VAL A 126 -11.13 -15.50 -10.32
C VAL A 126 -11.41 -16.73 -11.18
N ARG A 127 -11.29 -17.94 -10.65
CA ARG A 127 -11.65 -19.17 -11.39
C ARG A 127 -13.11 -19.16 -11.81
N ARG A 128 -14.03 -18.81 -10.91
CA ARG A 128 -15.47 -18.70 -11.24
C ARG A 128 -15.73 -17.68 -12.35
N ARG A 129 -15.06 -16.54 -12.31
CA ARG A 129 -15.13 -15.52 -13.37
C ARG A 129 -14.58 -16.03 -14.70
N ALA A 130 -13.45 -16.73 -14.69
CA ALA A 130 -12.85 -17.31 -15.88
C ALA A 130 -13.78 -18.35 -16.54
N MET A 131 -14.38 -19.25 -15.75
CA MET A 131 -15.35 -20.21 -16.26
C MET A 131 -16.60 -19.52 -16.85
N ALA A 132 -17.11 -18.47 -16.22
CA ALA A 132 -18.25 -17.73 -16.76
C ALA A 132 -17.95 -17.07 -18.12
N VAL A 133 -16.72 -16.56 -18.31
CA VAL A 133 -16.29 -16.02 -19.62
C VAL A 133 -16.21 -17.13 -20.67
N ILE A 134 -15.72 -18.30 -20.29
CA ILE A 134 -15.63 -19.47 -21.17
C ILE A 134 -17.02 -19.93 -21.62
N GLU A 135 -17.95 -20.14 -20.68
CA GLU A 135 -19.34 -20.53 -20.95
C GLU A 135 -20.06 -19.53 -21.85
N LEU A 136 -19.83 -18.23 -21.61
CA LEU A 136 -20.42 -17.18 -22.44
C LEU A 136 -19.90 -17.22 -23.89
N ARG A 137 -18.62 -17.55 -24.09
CA ARG A 137 -18.06 -17.74 -25.44
C ARG A 137 -18.70 -18.92 -26.15
N GLN A 138 -18.87 -20.06 -25.46
CA GLN A 138 -19.55 -21.23 -26.01
C GLN A 138 -20.96 -20.88 -26.45
N ALA A 139 -21.75 -20.25 -25.58
CA ALA A 139 -23.11 -19.84 -25.89
C ALA A 139 -23.18 -18.92 -27.12
N ASN A 140 -22.24 -17.97 -27.24
CA ASN A 140 -22.16 -17.06 -28.39
C ASN A 140 -21.79 -17.79 -29.69
N GLN A 141 -20.89 -18.78 -29.62
CA GLN A 141 -20.49 -19.59 -30.77
C GLN A 141 -21.64 -20.51 -31.23
N GLU A 142 -22.36 -21.12 -30.29
CA GLU A 142 -23.55 -21.93 -30.58
C GLU A 142 -24.65 -21.10 -31.24
N ALA A 143 -24.92 -19.90 -30.72
CA ALA A 143 -25.88 -18.97 -31.30
C ALA A 143 -25.47 -18.55 -32.73
N ALA A 144 -24.19 -18.24 -32.96
CA ALA A 144 -23.68 -17.90 -34.28
C ALA A 144 -23.83 -19.07 -35.28
N THR A 145 -23.49 -20.28 -34.84
CA THR A 145 -23.64 -21.51 -35.64
C THR A 145 -25.11 -21.77 -35.97
N PHE A 146 -26.02 -21.54 -35.02
CA PHE A 146 -27.45 -21.67 -35.22
C PHE A 146 -27.99 -20.68 -36.27
N ARG A 147 -27.58 -19.39 -36.21
CA ARG A 147 -27.94 -18.39 -37.22
C ARG A 147 -27.47 -18.78 -38.61
N GLU A 148 -26.22 -19.23 -38.73
CA GLU A 148 -25.66 -19.66 -40.01
C GLU A 148 -26.41 -20.87 -40.59
N ARG A 149 -26.79 -21.84 -39.74
CA ARG A 149 -27.63 -22.96 -40.16
C ARG A 149 -28.99 -22.50 -40.69
N LEU A 150 -29.66 -21.58 -39.99
CA LEU A 150 -30.94 -21.03 -40.45
C LEU A 150 -30.80 -20.25 -41.75
N ARG A 151 -29.72 -19.47 -41.90
CA ARG A 151 -29.42 -18.75 -43.14
C ARG A 151 -29.27 -19.68 -44.33
N ARG A 152 -28.60 -20.83 -44.16
CA ARG A 152 -28.45 -21.85 -45.21
C ARG A 152 -29.78 -22.49 -45.61
N ILE A 153 -30.70 -22.67 -44.66
CA ILE A 153 -32.03 -23.26 -44.92
C ILE A 153 -32.96 -22.24 -45.60
N GLY A 154 -33.01 -21.01 -45.07
CA GLY A 154 -33.97 -19.99 -45.50
C GLY A 154 -33.47 -19.04 -46.59
N GLY A 155 -32.19 -19.12 -46.98
CA GLY A 155 -31.56 -18.24 -47.98
C GLY A 155 -31.27 -16.81 -47.50
N ASN A 156 -31.83 -16.39 -46.35
CA ASN A 156 -31.73 -15.03 -45.80
C ASN A 156 -31.40 -15.06 -44.30
N ASN A 157 -30.95 -13.93 -43.75
CA ASN A 157 -30.66 -13.79 -42.32
C ASN A 157 -31.98 -13.79 -41.51
N PRO A 158 -32.20 -14.72 -40.57
CA PRO A 158 -33.43 -14.76 -39.78
C PRO A 158 -33.48 -13.63 -38.75
N ASN A 159 -34.60 -12.90 -38.68
CA ASN A 159 -34.89 -11.98 -37.59
C ASN A 159 -35.39 -12.76 -36.36
N LEU A 160 -34.47 -13.29 -35.57
CA LEU A 160 -34.79 -14.08 -34.38
C LEU A 160 -35.23 -13.19 -33.20
N ILE A 161 -36.15 -13.71 -32.39
CA ILE A 161 -36.62 -13.04 -31.17
C ILE A 161 -35.43 -12.93 -30.20
N ALA A 162 -35.22 -11.72 -29.65
CA ALA A 162 -34.16 -11.42 -28.68
C ALA A 162 -32.72 -11.67 -29.19
N ASP A 163 -32.47 -11.63 -30.51
CA ASP A 163 -31.14 -11.74 -31.11
C ASP A 163 -30.52 -10.35 -31.35
N ALA A 164 -30.10 -9.70 -30.26
CA ALA A 164 -29.29 -8.50 -30.35
C ALA A 164 -27.90 -8.86 -30.88
N THR A 165 -27.56 -8.40 -32.08
CA THR A 165 -26.25 -8.66 -32.71
C THR A 165 -25.19 -7.78 -32.04
N SER A 166 -24.66 -8.22 -30.90
CA SER A 166 -23.65 -7.48 -30.15
C SER A 166 -22.50 -8.39 -29.73
N GLY A 167 -21.48 -8.48 -30.59
CA GLY A 167 -20.13 -8.91 -30.25
C GLY A 167 -19.95 -10.32 -29.64
N PRO A 168 -18.69 -10.70 -29.34
CA PRO A 168 -18.35 -11.95 -28.63
C PRO A 168 -18.70 -11.94 -27.14
N LEU A 169 -19.22 -10.83 -26.63
CA LEU A 169 -19.81 -10.61 -25.31
C LEU A 169 -21.02 -9.70 -25.54
N PHE A 170 -22.15 -9.93 -24.87
CA PHE A 170 -23.35 -9.08 -24.91
C PHE A 170 -23.02 -7.59 -24.60
N GLY A 171 -22.56 -6.85 -25.61
CA GLY A 171 -21.97 -5.53 -25.49
C GLY A 171 -21.33 -5.07 -26.81
N PRO A 172 -21.02 -3.77 -26.95
CA PRO A 172 -20.38 -3.25 -28.14
C PRO A 172 -19.02 -3.95 -28.37
N PRO A 173 -18.55 -4.08 -29.62
CA PRO A 173 -17.24 -4.63 -29.92
C PRO A 173 -16.18 -3.80 -29.19
N VAL A 174 -15.74 -4.32 -28.04
CA VAL A 174 -14.67 -3.71 -27.26
C VAL A 174 -13.42 -3.87 -28.12
N VAL A 175 -12.91 -2.76 -28.65
CA VAL A 175 -11.66 -2.68 -29.44
C VAL A 175 -10.42 -2.98 -28.55
N GLY A 176 -10.60 -3.73 -27.47
CA GLY A 176 -9.58 -4.14 -26.53
C GLY A 176 -9.92 -5.53 -26.04
N ASP A 177 -8.98 -6.44 -26.26
CA ASP A 177 -9.09 -7.89 -26.08
C ASP A 177 -9.16 -8.33 -24.60
N GLY A 178 -9.79 -7.54 -23.73
CA GLY A 178 -9.68 -7.65 -22.28
C GLY A 178 -10.14 -9.00 -21.73
N ALA A 179 -11.08 -9.68 -22.41
CA ALA A 179 -11.48 -11.04 -22.05
C ALA A 179 -10.38 -12.07 -22.37
N TYR A 180 -9.66 -11.92 -23.47
CA TYR A 180 -8.55 -12.81 -23.82
C TYR A 180 -7.33 -12.51 -22.95
N THR A 181 -6.97 -11.24 -22.76
CA THR A 181 -5.91 -10.84 -21.82
C THR A 181 -6.21 -11.32 -20.40
N PHE A 182 -7.47 -11.30 -19.98
CA PHE A 182 -7.90 -11.85 -18.69
C PHE A 182 -7.69 -13.37 -18.63
N LEU A 183 -8.17 -14.13 -19.62
CA LEU A 183 -7.97 -15.59 -19.64
C LEU A 183 -6.48 -15.98 -19.73
N GLU A 184 -5.68 -15.27 -20.52
CA GLU A 184 -4.23 -15.44 -20.58
C GLU A 184 -3.57 -15.17 -19.23
N SER A 185 -4.00 -14.11 -18.54
CA SER A 185 -3.53 -13.81 -17.18
C SER A 185 -3.92 -14.92 -16.20
N CYS A 186 -5.14 -15.47 -16.30
CA CYS A 186 -5.57 -16.59 -15.48
C CYS A 186 -4.78 -17.87 -15.75
N VAL A 187 -4.38 -18.12 -17.00
CA VAL A 187 -3.50 -19.25 -17.37
C VAL A 187 -2.10 -19.06 -16.82
N SER A 188 -1.50 -17.87 -17.01
CA SER A 188 -0.17 -17.55 -16.48
C SER A 188 -0.13 -17.62 -14.95
N ALA A 189 -1.23 -17.28 -14.28
CA ALA A 189 -1.37 -17.41 -12.84
C ALA A 189 -1.71 -18.85 -12.35
N GLY A 190 -1.87 -19.82 -13.26
CA GLY A 190 -2.19 -21.21 -12.93
C GLY A 190 -3.62 -21.43 -12.39
N ILE A 191 -4.54 -20.49 -12.62
CA ILE A 191 -5.92 -20.54 -12.11
C ILE A 191 -6.80 -21.45 -12.98
N ILE A 192 -6.56 -21.43 -14.29
CA ILE A 192 -7.15 -22.32 -15.30
C ILE A 192 -6.05 -22.77 -16.26
N SER A 193 -6.27 -23.86 -16.97
CA SER A 193 -5.36 -24.40 -17.98
C SER A 193 -5.74 -23.95 -19.39
N LYS A 194 -4.77 -23.99 -20.33
CA LYS A 194 -5.07 -23.78 -21.75
C LYS A 194 -6.10 -24.78 -22.29
N LYS A 195 -6.08 -26.02 -21.79
CA LYS A 195 -7.05 -27.06 -22.19
C LYS A 195 -8.48 -26.69 -21.83
N GLU A 196 -8.70 -26.06 -20.67
CA GLU A 196 -10.02 -25.57 -20.25
C GLU A 196 -10.55 -24.47 -21.19
N ILE A 197 -9.67 -23.68 -21.80
CA ILE A 197 -10.06 -22.69 -22.81
C ILE A 197 -10.36 -23.36 -24.15
N THR A 198 -9.49 -24.28 -24.60
CA THR A 198 -9.61 -24.91 -25.92
C THR A 198 -10.76 -25.89 -26.02
N ASN A 199 -11.12 -26.60 -24.94
CA ASN A 199 -12.31 -27.48 -24.92
C ASN A 199 -13.63 -26.71 -25.02
N ALA A 200 -13.58 -25.38 -24.96
CA ALA A 200 -14.72 -24.49 -24.99
C ALA A 200 -14.74 -23.51 -26.16
N ALA A 201 -13.75 -23.60 -27.05
CA ALA A 201 -13.72 -22.89 -28.33
C ALA A 201 -14.13 -23.85 -29.45
#